data_AF-A0A9D8KE65-F1
#
_entry.id   AF-A0A9D8KE65-F1
#
_cell.length_a   1.000
_cell.length_b   1.000
_cell.length_c   1.000
_cell.angle_alpha   90.00
_cell.angle_beta   90.00
_cell.angle_gamma   90.00
#
_symmetry.space_group_name_H-M   'P 1'
#
loop_
_entity.id
_entity.type
_entity.pdbx_description
1 polymer ?
#
loop_
_entity_poly.entity_id
_entity_poly.type
_entity_poly.pdbx_seq_one_letter_code
_entity_poly.pdbx_strand_id
1 'polypeptide(L)'
;MGSLNPLKKGLLLYGDARRGPAQPEELLKYAERYMEEGGLADALNFYDAAGSDDGIRKIISAAVSSGDFFLYRRGCALLGSGMDRGELTNLAQNAKASGKLVFARDAYREAGDDKSAGEVEKLMEG
;
A
#
# COMPACT_ATOMS: atom_id res chain seq x y z
N MET A 1 16.53 -2.31 16.76
CA MET A 1 15.57 -1.27 17.21
C MET A 1 14.23 -1.63 16.60
N GLY A 2 13.15 -1.73 17.37
CA GLY A 2 11.83 -2.14 16.87
C GLY A 2 11.08 -1.02 16.14
N SER A 3 9.88 -1.34 15.66
CA SER A 3 8.91 -0.39 15.12
C SER A 3 8.62 0.74 16.12
N LEU A 4 8.30 1.94 15.62
CA LEU A 4 7.92 3.05 16.49
C LEU A 4 6.68 2.67 17.31
N ASN A 5 6.66 3.04 18.59
CA ASN A 5 5.42 2.95 19.34
C ASN A 5 4.36 3.91 18.74
N PRO A 6 3.06 3.62 18.91
CA PRO A 6 1.99 4.39 18.27
C PRO A 6 2.00 5.88 18.60
N LEU A 7 2.34 6.26 19.84
CA LEU A 7 2.37 7.66 20.28
C LEU A 7 3.49 8.45 19.59
N LYS A 8 4.69 7.88 19.52
CA LYS A 8 5.83 8.52 18.86
C LYS A 8 5.59 8.66 17.36
N LYS A 9 4.97 7.65 16.74
CA LYS A 9 4.57 7.70 15.34
C LYS A 9 3.55 8.80 15.07
N GLY A 10 2.48 8.86 15.87
CA GLY A 10 1.45 9.90 15.73
C GLY A 10 2.03 11.31 15.87
N LEU A 11 2.93 11.50 16.83
CA LEU A 11 3.62 12.77 17.02
C LEU A 11 4.49 13.18 15.81
N LEU A 12 5.17 12.23 15.17
CA LEU A 12 5.97 12.52 13.97
C LEU A 12 5.07 12.91 12.79
N LEU A 13 4.01 12.15 12.54
CA LEU A 13 3.13 12.33 11.38
C LEU A 13 2.21 13.56 11.49
N TYR A 14 1.76 13.89 12.71
CA TYR A 14 0.69 14.86 12.92
C TYR A 14 1.07 16.00 13.88
N GLY A 15 2.18 15.88 14.61
CA GLY A 15 2.54 16.83 15.65
C GLY A 15 1.69 16.70 16.92
N ASP A 16 1.71 17.75 17.74
CA ASP A 16 0.86 17.91 18.92
C ASP A 16 0.42 19.39 19.06
N ALA A 17 -0.28 19.72 20.14
CA ALA A 17 -0.78 21.09 20.36
C ALA A 17 0.33 22.18 20.42
N ARG A 18 1.60 21.79 20.58
CA ARG A 18 2.76 22.70 20.75
C ARG A 18 3.71 22.69 19.55
N ARG A 19 3.61 21.70 18.65
CA ARG A 19 4.49 21.56 17.48
C ARG A 19 3.78 20.90 16.32
N GLY A 20 4.09 21.35 15.10
CA GLY A 20 3.67 20.67 13.88
C GLY A 20 4.31 19.29 13.71
N PRO A 21 3.98 18.58 12.62
CA PRO A 21 4.62 17.32 12.26
C PRO A 21 6.13 17.49 12.08
N ALA A 22 6.84 16.36 12.05
CA ALA A 22 8.27 16.34 11.78
C ALA A 22 8.57 16.90 10.38
N GLN A 23 9.80 17.38 10.20
CA GLN A 23 10.23 17.91 8.91
C GLN A 23 10.28 16.79 7.85
N PRO A 24 10.03 17.10 6.56
CA PRO A 24 10.01 16.10 5.49
C PRO A 24 11.23 15.18 5.47
N GLU A 25 12.43 15.70 5.73
CA GLU A 25 13.67 14.92 5.73
C GLU A 25 13.72 13.88 6.86
N GLU A 26 13.09 14.16 8.00
CA GLU A 26 12.96 13.20 9.09
C GLU A 26 11.91 12.13 8.76
N LEU A 27 10.78 12.55 8.19
CA LEU A 27 9.71 11.63 7.76
C LEU A 27 10.21 10.64 6.71
N LEU A 28 11.00 11.10 5.73
CA LEU A 28 11.62 10.24 4.71
C LEU A 28 12.52 9.17 5.31
N LYS A 29 13.31 9.48 6.35
CA LYS A 29 14.15 8.48 7.04
C LYS A 29 13.31 7.38 7.67
N TYR A 30 12.16 7.72 8.25
CA TYR A 30 11.24 6.71 8.77
C TYR A 30 10.55 5.94 7.65
N ALA A 31 10.16 6.61 6.55
CA ALA A 31 9.57 5.95 5.40
C ALA A 31 10.48 4.87 4.81
N GLU A 32 11.74 5.22 4.52
CA GLU A 32 12.74 4.28 3.98
C GLU A 32 12.99 3.12 4.96
N ARG A 33 13.08 3.41 6.26
CA ARG A 33 13.24 2.35 7.26
C ARG A 33 12.05 1.38 7.30
N TYR A 34 10.82 1.89 7.29
CA TYR A 34 9.63 1.04 7.22
C TYR A 34 9.58 0.25 5.91
N MET A 35 10.05 0.83 4.81
CA MET A 35 10.16 0.15 3.52
C MET A 35 11.13 -1.05 3.62
N GLU A 36 12.32 -0.85 4.19
CA GLU A 36 13.33 -1.90 4.40
C GLU A 36 12.84 -3.01 5.35
N GLU A 37 12.07 -2.64 6.38
CA GLU A 37 11.50 -3.57 7.35
C GLU A 37 10.21 -4.28 6.83
N GLY A 38 9.74 -3.95 5.63
CA GLY A 38 8.52 -4.51 5.03
C GLY A 38 7.21 -3.94 5.60
N GLY A 39 7.29 -2.90 6.42
CA GLY A 39 6.15 -2.15 6.97
C GLY A 39 5.53 -1.18 5.97
N LEU A 40 5.11 -1.68 4.81
CA LEU A 40 4.73 -0.85 3.66
C LEU A 40 3.57 0.11 3.94
N ALA A 41 2.57 -0.29 4.74
CA ALA A 41 1.46 0.59 5.12
C ALA A 41 1.92 1.80 5.96
N ASP A 42 2.97 1.61 6.77
CA ASP A 42 3.55 2.68 7.58
C ASP A 42 4.47 3.54 6.73
N ALA A 43 5.30 2.94 5.89
CA ALA A 43 6.10 3.67 4.91
C ALA A 43 5.23 4.59 4.04
N LEU A 44 4.06 4.11 3.59
CA LEU A 44 3.11 4.91 2.82
C LEU A 44 2.63 6.16 3.57
N ASN A 45 2.29 6.03 4.86
CA ASN A 45 1.89 7.18 5.68
C ASN A 45 3.02 8.22 5.79
N PHE A 46 4.26 7.76 5.94
CA PHE A 46 5.42 8.65 6.07
C PHE A 46 5.79 9.31 4.74
N TYR A 47 5.71 8.59 3.62
CA TYR A 47 5.93 9.19 2.30
C TYR A 47 4.88 10.23 1.96
N ASP A 48 3.60 9.94 2.25
CA ASP A 48 2.49 10.89 2.07
C ASP A 48 2.69 12.15 2.91
N ALA A 49 2.96 12.00 4.22
CA ALA A 49 3.24 13.12 5.11
C ALA A 49 4.49 13.92 4.70
N ALA A 50 5.46 13.29 4.05
CA ALA A 50 6.66 13.95 3.51
C ALA A 50 6.45 14.58 2.13
N GLY A 51 5.29 14.37 1.47
CA GLY A 51 5.03 14.81 0.11
C GLY A 51 5.86 14.08 -0.96
N SER A 52 6.19 12.81 -0.74
CA SER A 52 7.05 12.02 -1.62
C SER A 52 6.26 11.11 -2.56
N ASP A 53 5.92 11.63 -3.73
CA ASP A 53 5.25 10.85 -4.79
C ASP A 53 6.08 9.65 -5.25
N ASP A 54 7.40 9.82 -5.37
CA ASP A 54 8.31 8.74 -5.74
C ASP A 54 8.31 7.61 -4.71
N GLY A 55 8.26 7.95 -3.42
CA GLY A 55 8.10 6.98 -2.34
C GLY A 55 6.78 6.22 -2.43
N ILE A 56 5.68 6.94 -2.69
CA ILE A 56 4.36 6.31 -2.89
C ILE A 56 4.38 5.39 -4.11
N ARG A 57 5.03 5.77 -5.22
CA ARG A 57 5.18 4.91 -6.42
C ARG A 57 5.96 3.62 -6.12
N LYS A 58 7.00 3.67 -5.29
CA LYS A 58 7.70 2.46 -4.82
C LYS A 58 6.77 1.54 -4.04
N ILE A 59 5.90 2.10 -3.19
CA ILE A 59 4.89 1.33 -2.45
C ILE A 59 3.87 0.69 -3.40
N ILE A 60 3.38 1.42 -4.40
CA ILE A 60 2.46 0.90 -5.41
C ILE A 60 3.10 -0.32 -6.12
N SER A 61 4.34 -0.19 -6.56
CA SER A 61 5.06 -1.29 -7.22
C SER A 61 5.25 -2.52 -6.30
N ALA A 62 5.57 -2.29 -5.03
CA ALA A 62 5.68 -3.37 -4.04
C ALA A 62 4.32 -4.02 -3.74
N ALA A 63 3.23 -3.25 -3.73
CA ALA A 63 1.87 -3.75 -3.54
C ALA A 63 1.42 -4.63 -4.71
N VAL A 64 1.71 -4.24 -5.97
CA VAL A 64 1.47 -5.07 -7.16
C VAL A 64 2.24 -6.39 -7.06
N SER A 65 3.54 -6.32 -6.71
CA SER A 65 4.41 -7.50 -6.61
C SER A 65 3.96 -8.47 -5.51
N SER A 66 3.52 -7.95 -4.36
CA SER A 66 3.08 -8.75 -3.21
C SER A 66 1.60 -9.16 -3.26
N GLY A 67 0.84 -8.66 -4.24
CA GLY A 67 -0.60 -8.91 -4.35
C GLY A 67 -1.43 -8.21 -3.28
N ASP A 68 -1.00 -7.06 -2.75
CA ASP A 68 -1.74 -6.29 -1.74
C ASP A 68 -2.64 -5.23 -2.38
N PHE A 69 -3.90 -5.61 -2.64
CA PHE A 69 -4.87 -4.75 -3.31
C PHE A 69 -5.18 -3.47 -2.50
N PHE A 70 -5.29 -3.58 -1.18
CA PHE A 70 -5.62 -2.44 -0.33
C PHE A 70 -4.53 -1.39 -0.35
N LEU A 71 -3.27 -1.82 -0.25
CA LEU A 71 -2.12 -0.94 -0.27
C LEU A 71 -1.96 -0.27 -1.64
N TYR A 72 -2.13 -1.03 -2.74
CA TYR A 72 -2.12 -0.51 -4.10
C TYR A 72 -3.17 0.58 -4.29
N ARG A 73 -4.44 0.27 -3.98
CA ARG A 73 -5.56 1.21 -4.11
C ARG A 73 -5.32 2.49 -3.31
N ARG A 74 -4.79 2.36 -2.10
CA ARG A 74 -4.47 3.52 -1.24
C ARG A 74 -3.36 4.37 -1.84
N GLY A 75 -2.29 3.77 -2.36
CA GLY A 75 -1.22 4.50 -3.03
C GLY A 75 -1.72 5.29 -4.25
N CYS A 76 -2.52 4.66 -5.12
CA CYS A 76 -3.12 5.33 -6.27
C CYS A 76 -4.01 6.52 -5.84
N ALA A 77 -4.81 6.34 -4.80
CA ALA A 77 -5.66 7.42 -4.27
C ALA A 77 -4.86 8.62 -3.75
N LEU A 78 -3.73 8.39 -3.07
CA LEU A 78 -2.85 9.46 -2.57
C LEU A 78 -2.19 10.25 -3.71
N LEU A 79 -1.82 9.59 -4.80
CA LEU A 79 -1.29 10.25 -6.00
C LEU A 79 -2.37 10.92 -6.86
N GLY A 80 -3.65 10.77 -6.51
CA GLY A 80 -4.76 11.18 -7.37
C GLY A 80 -4.76 10.48 -8.73
N SER A 81 -4.10 9.32 -8.85
CA SER A 81 -4.00 8.55 -10.07
C SER A 81 -5.09 7.49 -10.13
N GLY A 82 -5.63 7.23 -11.31
CA GLY A 82 -6.46 6.05 -11.55
C GLY A 82 -5.67 4.76 -11.31
N MET A 83 -6.39 3.66 -11.10
CA MET A 83 -5.78 2.33 -11.05
C MET A 83 -5.60 1.80 -12.47
N ASP A 84 -4.38 1.38 -12.80
CA ASP A 84 -4.09 0.77 -14.10
C ASP A 84 -4.61 -0.67 -14.18
N ARG A 85 -5.22 -1.01 -15.32
CA ARG A 85 -5.80 -2.34 -15.54
C ARG A 85 -4.74 -3.44 -15.61
N GLY A 86 -3.58 -3.15 -16.21
CA GLY A 86 -2.46 -4.10 -16.31
C GLY A 86 -1.85 -4.39 -14.94
N GLU A 87 -1.61 -3.35 -14.15
CA GLU A 87 -1.14 -3.47 -12.76
C GLU A 87 -2.13 -4.25 -11.88
N LEU A 88 -3.43 -3.97 -11.98
CA LEU A 88 -4.48 -4.71 -11.27
C LEU A 88 -4.48 -6.20 -11.66
N THR A 89 -4.32 -6.51 -12.95
CA THR A 89 -4.26 -7.90 -13.43
C THR A 89 -3.04 -8.62 -12.85
N ASN A 90 -1.86 -7.99 -12.86
CA ASN A 90 -0.64 -8.57 -12.28
C ASN A 90 -0.77 -8.75 -10.76
N LEU A 91 -1.32 -7.74 -10.07
CA LEU A 91 -1.59 -7.81 -8.63
C LEU A 91 -2.50 -8.98 -8.31
N ALA A 92 -3.61 -9.13 -9.06
CA ALA A 92 -4.57 -10.20 -8.86
C ALA A 92 -3.93 -11.59 -9.01
N GLN A 93 -3.08 -11.77 -10.03
CA GLN A 93 -2.33 -13.01 -10.24
C GLN A 93 -1.38 -13.30 -9.08
N ASN A 94 -0.60 -12.30 -8.64
CA ASN A 94 0.34 -12.45 -7.52
C ASN A 94 -0.38 -12.75 -6.19
N ALA A 95 -1.52 -12.08 -5.95
CA ALA A 95 -2.38 -12.32 -4.81
C ALA A 95 -2.94 -13.75 -4.81
N LYS A 96 -3.45 -14.22 -5.96
CA LYS A 96 -3.98 -15.57 -6.14
C LYS A 96 -2.90 -16.63 -5.89
N ALA A 97 -1.73 -16.46 -6.50
CA ALA A 97 -0.59 -17.36 -6.33
C ALA A 97 -0.12 -17.44 -4.86
N SER A 98 -0.29 -16.36 -4.09
CA SER A 98 0.04 -16.29 -2.67
C SER A 98 -1.10 -16.72 -1.73
N GLY A 99 -2.22 -17.21 -2.27
CA GLY A 99 -3.40 -17.60 -1.48
C GLY A 99 -4.24 -16.45 -0.92
N LYS A 100 -3.95 -15.20 -1.30
CA LYS A 100 -4.69 -13.99 -0.90
C LYS A 100 -5.94 -13.82 -1.77
N LEU A 101 -6.84 -14.80 -1.75
CA LEU A 101 -7.95 -14.91 -2.71
C LEU A 101 -8.90 -13.69 -2.70
N VAL A 102 -9.16 -13.09 -1.53
CA VAL A 102 -9.98 -11.86 -1.45
C VAL A 102 -9.35 -10.72 -2.25
N PHE A 103 -8.03 -10.51 -2.11
CA PHE A 103 -7.32 -9.44 -2.83
C PHE A 103 -7.27 -9.73 -4.33
N ALA A 104 -7.08 -11.00 -4.70
CA ALA A 104 -7.11 -11.41 -6.10
C ALA A 104 -8.47 -11.14 -6.75
N ARG A 105 -9.56 -11.55 -6.11
CA ARG A 105 -10.93 -11.32 -6.60
C ARG A 105 -11.21 -9.83 -6.76
N ASP A 106 -10.91 -9.03 -5.74
CA ASP A 106 -11.21 -7.60 -5.75
C ASP A 106 -10.41 -6.87 -6.83
N ALA A 107 -9.14 -7.23 -7.03
CA ALA A 107 -8.31 -6.69 -8.10
C ALA A 107 -8.79 -7.09 -9.51
N TYR A 108 -9.25 -8.33 -9.71
CA TYR A 108 -9.84 -8.74 -10.99
C TYR A 108 -11.13 -7.98 -11.31
N ARG A 109 -12.00 -7.78 -10.32
CA ARG A 109 -13.23 -6.97 -10.50
C ARG A 109 -12.91 -5.53 -10.86
N GLU A 110 -11.95 -4.92 -10.16
CA GLU A 110 -11.50 -3.56 -10.47
C GLU A 110 -10.88 -3.47 -11.87
N ALA A 111 -10.22 -4.53 -12.34
CA ALA A 111 -9.71 -4.65 -13.71
C ALA A 111 -10.79 -4.93 -14.77
N GLY A 112 -12.06 -5.10 -14.37
CA GLY A 112 -13.17 -5.48 -15.24
C GLY A 112 -13.08 -6.92 -15.77
N ASP A 113 -12.39 -7.81 -15.06
CA ASP A 113 -12.27 -9.24 -15.40
C ASP A 113 -13.14 -10.10 -14.46
N ASP A 114 -14.46 -9.98 -14.63
CA ASP A 114 -15.45 -10.72 -13.84
C ASP A 114 -15.31 -12.24 -13.97
N LYS A 115 -14.78 -12.71 -15.10
CA LYS A 115 -14.54 -14.14 -15.32
C LYS A 115 -13.46 -14.64 -14.35
N SER A 116 -12.30 -13.99 -14.32
CA SER A 116 -11.21 -14.38 -13.42
C SER A 116 -11.60 -14.18 -11.95
N ALA A 117 -12.37 -13.14 -11.63
CA ALA A 117 -12.93 -12.95 -10.29
C ALA A 117 -13.83 -14.11 -9.86
N GLY A 118 -14.74 -14.55 -10.74
CA GLY A 118 -15.63 -15.69 -10.48
C GLY A 118 -14.88 -17.03 -10.35
N GLU A 119 -13.76 -17.21 -11.05
CA GLU A 119 -12.88 -18.36 -10.83
C GLU A 119 -12.23 -18.34 -9.44
N VAL A 120 -11.79 -17.17 -8.97
CA VAL A 120 -11.23 -17.02 -7.62
C VAL A 120 -12.29 -17.25 -6.55
N GLU A 121 -13.52 -16.78 -6.75
CA GLU A 121 -14.63 -17.03 -5.82
C GLU A 121 -14.90 -18.51 -5.62
N LYS A 122 -14.92 -19.30 -6.69
CA LYS A 122 -15.06 -20.77 -6.59
C LYS A 122 -13.94 -21.42 -5.78
N LEU A 123 -12.72 -20.86 -5.85
CA LEU A 123 -11.59 -21.33 -5.03
C LEU A 123 -11.73 -20.96 -3.55
N MET A 124 -12.54 -19.94 -3.22
CA MET A 124 -12.84 -19.55 -1.84
C MET A 124 -13.95 -20.38 -1.20
N GLU A 125 -14.82 -20.98 -2.02
CA GLU A 125 -15.96 -21.80 -1.59
C GLU A 125 -15.60 -23.29 -1.39
N GLY A 126 -14.47 -23.73 -1.95
CA GLY A 126 -13.93 -25.09 -1.80
C GLY A 126 -13.07 -25.24 -0.55
#